data_AF-A0A7W0YXL9-F1
#
_entry.id   AF-A0A7W0YXL9-F1
#
_cell.length_a   1.000
_cell.length_b   1.000
_cell.length_c   1.000
_cell.angle_alpha   90.00
_cell.angle_beta   90.00
_cell.angle_gamma   90.00
#
_symmetry.space_group_name_H-M   'P 1'
#
loop_
_entity.id
_entity.type
_entity.pdbx_description
1 polymer ?
#
loop_
_entity_poly.entity_id
_entity_poly.type
_entity_poly.pdbx_seq_one_letter_code
_entity_poly.pdbx_strand_id
1 'polypeptide(L)'
;MMDGVALAAARAAESVLLAGEAVGPLHGVPLSIKDVIWMRGVPATNGAVAFRDFHPAEDAVVVRRLRAAGAIPVGKTNNAELCMHSRPTTPSTVSRGIRGT
;
A
#
# COMPACT_ATOMS: atom_id res chain seq x y z
N MET A 1 -6.79 -6.68 -4.35
CA MET A 1 -6.20 -5.44 -4.92
C MET A 1 -7.09 -4.28 -4.49
N MET A 2 -6.55 -3.07 -4.37
CA MET A 2 -7.27 -1.91 -3.83
C MET A 2 -7.93 -1.06 -4.92
N ASP A 3 -8.17 -1.64 -6.10
CA ASP A 3 -8.46 -0.91 -7.34
C ASP A 3 -9.68 0.03 -7.19
N GLY A 4 -10.75 -0.43 -6.55
CA GLY A 4 -11.93 0.41 -6.29
C GLY A 4 -11.66 1.58 -5.33
N VAL A 5 -10.86 1.35 -4.28
CA VAL A 5 -10.45 2.41 -3.33
C VAL A 5 -9.50 3.40 -4.00
N ALA A 6 -8.59 2.91 -4.83
CA ALA A 6 -7.65 3.74 -5.58
C ALA A 6 -8.36 4.63 -6.62
N LEU A 7 -9.33 4.07 -7.35
CA LEU A 7 -10.14 4.84 -8.31
C LEU A 7 -10.99 5.91 -7.61
N ALA A 8 -11.61 5.58 -6.46
CA ALA A 8 -12.35 6.54 -5.67
C ALA A 8 -11.44 7.68 -5.16
N ALA A 9 -10.24 7.34 -4.66
CA ALA A 9 -9.25 8.32 -4.23
C ALA A 9 -8.77 9.21 -5.38
N ALA A 10 -8.59 8.66 -6.59
CA ALA A 10 -8.21 9.43 -7.77
C ALA A 10 -9.28 10.45 -8.16
N ARG A 11 -10.57 10.06 -8.15
CA ARG A 11 -11.70 10.98 -8.41
C ARG A 11 -11.81 12.08 -7.35
N ALA A 12 -11.58 11.75 -6.08
CA ALA A 12 -11.55 12.74 -5.01
C ALA A 12 -10.40 13.73 -5.21
N ALA A 13 -9.20 13.23 -5.57
CA ALA A 13 -8.06 14.08 -5.88
C ALA A 13 -8.31 15.01 -7.07
N GLU A 14 -8.95 14.51 -8.13
CA GLU A 14 -9.37 15.32 -9.28
C GLU A 14 -10.33 16.44 -8.86
N SER A 15 -11.33 16.14 -8.02
CA SER A 15 -12.31 17.12 -7.57
C SER A 15 -11.66 18.27 -6.78
N VAL A 16 -10.71 17.96 -5.89
CA VAL A 16 -9.94 18.96 -5.12
C VAL A 16 -9.11 19.85 -6.04
N LEU A 17 -8.50 19.26 -7.07
CA LEU A 17 -7.69 19.99 -8.04
C LEU A 17 -8.57 20.94 -8.89
N LEU A 18 -9.73 20.47 -9.34
CA LEU A 18 -10.69 21.27 -10.11
C LEU A 18 -11.33 22.40 -9.28
N ALA A 19 -11.45 22.22 -7.97
CA ALA A 19 -11.92 23.25 -7.05
C ALA A 19 -10.88 24.38 -6.82
N GLY A 20 -9.64 24.23 -7.32
CA GLY A 20 -8.57 25.21 -7.16
C GLY A 20 -7.96 25.23 -5.75
N GLU A 21 -8.14 24.16 -4.97
CA GLU A 21 -7.57 24.06 -3.63
C GLU A 21 -6.05 23.85 -3.67
N ALA A 22 -5.36 24.27 -2.60
CA ALA A 22 -3.94 24.02 -2.46
C ALA A 22 -3.69 22.53 -2.20
N VAL A 23 -2.91 21.89 -3.09
CA VAL A 23 -2.63 20.46 -3.03
C VAL A 23 -1.21 20.14 -2.57
N GLY A 24 -1.03 18.97 -1.98
CA GLY A 24 0.27 18.47 -1.56
C GLY A 24 1.20 18.09 -2.74
N PRO A 25 2.50 17.90 -2.49
CA PRO A 25 3.50 17.67 -3.54
C PRO A 25 3.34 16.32 -4.27
N LEU A 26 2.56 15.38 -3.73
CA LEU A 26 2.30 14.07 -4.34
C LEU A 26 0.81 13.87 -4.65
N HIS A 27 0.04 14.94 -4.75
CA HIS A 27 -1.40 14.87 -4.96
C HIS A 27 -1.76 14.09 -6.22
N GLY A 28 -2.59 13.06 -6.05
CA GLY A 28 -3.05 12.20 -7.14
C GLY A 28 -2.02 11.18 -7.64
N VAL A 29 -0.79 11.17 -7.11
CA VAL A 29 0.26 10.27 -7.59
C VAL A 29 -0.01 8.83 -7.11
N PRO A 30 -0.22 7.86 -8.03
CA PRO A 30 -0.38 6.46 -7.65
C PRO A 30 0.97 5.85 -7.26
N LEU A 31 1.02 5.14 -6.13
CA LEU A 31 2.21 4.43 -5.69
C LEU A 31 1.90 3.08 -5.05
N SER A 32 2.90 2.21 -5.05
CA SER A 32 2.82 0.93 -4.34
C SER A 32 3.56 1.00 -3.01
N ILE A 33 3.11 0.20 -2.05
CA ILE A 33 3.72 0.13 -0.71
C ILE A 33 4.24 -1.30 -0.49
N LYS A 34 5.51 -1.45 -0.08
CA LYS A 34 6.09 -2.77 0.20
C LYS A 34 5.33 -3.48 1.32
N ASP A 35 5.19 -4.81 1.25
CA ASP A 35 4.32 -5.57 2.17
C ASP A 35 4.64 -5.35 3.65
N VAL A 36 5.93 -5.23 3.97
CA VAL A 36 6.43 -4.96 5.33
C VAL A 36 6.03 -3.60 5.91
N ILE A 37 5.58 -2.64 5.07
CA ILE A 37 5.18 -1.30 5.50
C ILE A 37 3.69 -1.29 5.81
N TRP A 38 3.33 -1.14 7.08
CA TRP A 38 1.95 -1.27 7.54
C TRP A 38 1.03 -0.17 7.04
N MET A 39 -0.18 -0.60 6.70
CA MET A 39 -1.30 0.25 6.34
C MET A 39 -2.52 -0.27 7.08
N ARG A 40 -3.25 0.64 7.72
CA ARG A 40 -4.37 0.32 8.59
C ARG A 40 -5.43 -0.46 7.81
N GLY A 41 -5.85 -1.60 8.35
CA GLY A 41 -6.91 -2.43 7.76
C GLY A 41 -6.54 -3.13 6.45
N VAL A 42 -5.27 -3.06 6.04
CA VAL A 42 -4.77 -3.73 4.82
C VAL A 42 -3.95 -4.94 5.23
N PRO A 43 -4.14 -6.12 4.61
CA PRO A 43 -3.33 -7.29 4.91
C PRO A 43 -1.82 -6.99 4.82
N ALA A 44 -1.06 -7.45 5.81
CA ALA A 44 0.39 -7.33 5.86
C ALA A 44 1.00 -8.68 6.24
N THR A 45 1.45 -9.44 5.25
CA THR A 45 2.03 -10.78 5.46
C THR A 45 3.52 -10.74 5.79
N ASN A 46 4.17 -9.61 5.57
CA ASN A 46 5.62 -9.44 5.71
C ASN A 46 6.44 -10.50 4.92
N GLY A 47 5.85 -11.11 3.89
CA GLY A 47 6.46 -12.20 3.12
C GLY A 47 6.54 -13.54 3.87
N ALA A 48 5.88 -13.69 5.03
CA ALA A 48 5.90 -14.90 5.87
C ALA A 48 4.49 -15.49 6.05
N VAL A 49 4.39 -16.83 5.97
CA VAL A 49 3.10 -17.54 6.13
C VAL A 49 2.46 -17.25 7.50
N ALA A 50 3.29 -17.07 8.53
CA ALA A 50 2.87 -16.79 9.89
C ALA A 50 1.99 -15.53 10.02
N PHE A 51 2.12 -14.56 9.11
CA PHE A 51 1.36 -13.31 9.14
C PHE A 51 0.27 -13.24 8.07
N ARG A 52 -0.12 -14.36 7.45
CA ARG A 52 -1.09 -14.38 6.33
C ARG A 52 -2.42 -13.65 6.65
N ASP A 53 -2.85 -13.69 7.91
CA ASP A 53 -4.12 -13.12 8.38
C ASP A 53 -3.92 -11.81 9.18
N PHE A 54 -2.68 -11.29 9.23
CA PHE A 54 -2.35 -10.10 9.99
C PHE A 54 -2.83 -8.83 9.29
N HIS A 55 -3.60 -8.03 10.02
CA HIS A 55 -4.10 -6.72 9.58
C HIS A 55 -3.63 -5.67 10.59
N PRO A 56 -2.72 -4.76 10.20
CA PRO A 56 -2.23 -3.72 11.10
C PRO A 56 -3.37 -2.84 11.60
N ALA A 57 -3.36 -2.57 12.91
CA ALA A 57 -4.29 -1.65 13.53
C ALA A 57 -4.00 -0.19 13.15
N GLU A 58 -2.80 0.13 12.65
CA GLU A 58 -2.38 1.48 12.31
C GLU A 58 -1.52 1.57 11.05
N ASP A 59 -1.49 2.77 10.46
CA ASP A 59 -0.58 3.09 9.37
C ASP A 59 0.83 3.36 9.90
N ALA A 60 1.83 2.88 9.18
CA ALA A 60 3.22 3.30 9.39
C ALA A 60 3.37 4.82 9.17
N VAL A 61 4.31 5.45 9.87
CA VAL A 61 4.55 6.90 9.79
C VAL A 61 4.77 7.37 8.35
N VAL A 62 5.51 6.59 7.55
CA VAL A 62 5.74 6.90 6.13
C VAL A 62 4.44 6.91 5.32
N VAL A 63 3.52 5.97 5.57
CA VAL A 63 2.22 5.91 4.89
C VAL A 63 1.38 7.11 5.27
N ARG A 64 1.38 7.52 6.55
CA ARG A 64 0.69 8.75 7.00
C ARG A 64 1.21 9.98 6.27
N ARG A 65 2.54 10.11 6.16
CA ARG A 65 3.18 11.23 5.44
C ARG A 65 2.87 11.23 3.95
N LEU A 66 2.91 10.07 3.29
CA LEU A 66 2.58 9.95 1.87
C LEU A 66 1.12 10.31 1.60
N ARG A 67 0.18 9.84 2.43
CA ARG A 67 -1.23 10.20 2.34
C ARG A 67 -1.46 11.69 2.58
N ALA A 68 -0.78 12.28 3.58
CA ALA A 68 -0.85 13.72 3.84
C ALA A 68 -0.29 14.57 2.69
N ALA A 69 0.69 14.05 1.95
CA ALA A 69 1.20 14.68 0.73
C ALA A 69 0.28 14.51 -0.50
N GLY A 70 -0.84 13.79 -0.36
CA GLY A 70 -1.84 13.55 -1.41
C GLY A 70 -1.59 12.30 -2.27
N ALA A 71 -0.63 11.45 -1.91
CA ALA A 71 -0.35 10.23 -2.66
C ALA A 71 -1.46 9.19 -2.52
N ILE A 72 -1.64 8.37 -3.56
CA ILE A 72 -2.67 7.32 -3.63
C ILE A 72 -2.02 5.94 -3.62
N PRO A 73 -2.02 5.22 -2.47
CA PRO A 73 -1.59 3.83 -2.44
C PRO A 73 -2.53 2.93 -3.23
N VAL A 74 -2.01 2.25 -4.25
CA VAL A 74 -2.82 1.38 -5.14
C VAL A 74 -2.71 -0.10 -4.81
N GLY A 75 -1.67 -0.50 -4.07
CA GLY A 75 -1.47 -1.90 -3.72
C GLY A 75 -0.18 -2.16 -2.97
N LYS A 76 0.00 -3.45 -2.65
CA LYS A 76 1.11 -3.97 -1.86
C LYS A 76 2.07 -4.78 -2.71
N THR A 77 3.36 -4.47 -2.66
CA THR A 77 4.40 -5.24 -3.36
C THR A 77 4.96 -6.33 -2.48
N ASN A 78 5.29 -7.46 -3.10
CA ASN A 78 5.85 -8.61 -2.43
C ASN A 78 7.26 -8.32 -1.89
N ASN A 79 7.68 -9.08 -0.88
CA ASN A 79 9.01 -9.01 -0.28
C ASN A 79 9.51 -10.40 0.12
N ALA A 80 10.80 -10.49 0.40
CA ALA A 80 11.38 -11.64 1.07
C ALA A 80 10.77 -11.76 2.47
N GLU A 81 10.68 -12.99 2.97
CA GLU A 81 10.26 -13.28 4.33
C GLU A 81 11.04 -12.40 5.32
N LEU A 82 10.30 -11.55 6.04
CA LEU A 82 10.84 -10.61 7.03
C LEU A 82 11.94 -9.68 6.51
N CYS A 83 12.00 -9.48 5.18
CA CYS A 83 13.08 -8.75 4.50
C CYS A 83 14.49 -9.33 4.71
N MET A 84 14.62 -10.61 5.05
CA MET A 84 15.90 -11.25 5.37
C MET A 84 16.73 -11.64 4.14
N HIS A 85 16.17 -11.55 2.94
CA HIS A 85 16.86 -11.89 1.69
C HIS A 85 16.51 -10.89 0.58
N SER A 86 17.30 -10.89 -0.48
CA SER A 86 17.09 -9.99 -1.63
C SER A 86 15.94 -10.41 -2.55
N ARG A 87 15.59 -11.71 -2.55
CA ARG A 87 14.54 -12.26 -3.43
C ARG A 87 13.20 -12.38 -2.70
N PRO A 88 12.10 -12.00 -3.36
CA PRO A 88 10.77 -12.18 -2.79
C PRO A 88 10.46 -13.66 -2.54
N THR A 89 9.67 -13.95 -1.50
CA THR A 89 9.34 -15.32 -1.09
C THR A 89 8.59 -16.09 -2.18
N THR A 90 7.86 -15.37 -3.03
CA THR A 90 7.14 -15.93 -4.17
C THR A 90 7.51 -15.20 -5.46
N PRO A 91 7.43 -15.85 -6.64
CA PRO A 91 7.81 -15.26 -7.92
C PRO A 91 6.91 -14.08 -8.36
N SER A 92 5.79 -13.82 -7.70
CA SER A 92 4.92 -12.69 -8.02
C SER A 92 5.40 -11.38 -7.40
N THR A 93 5.39 -10.29 -8.16
CA THR A 93 5.70 -8.93 -7.68
C THR A 93 4.66 -8.37 -6.71
N VAL A 94 3.43 -8.88 -6.75
CA VAL A 94 2.30 -8.41 -5.94
C VAL A 94 2.11 -9.31 -4.72
N SER A 95 1.93 -8.69 -3.55
CA SER A 95 1.51 -9.40 -2.35
C SER A 95 0.07 -9.87 -2.53
N ARG A 96 -0.11 -11.16 -2.79
CA ARG A 96 -1.39 -11.88 -2.68
C ARG A 96 -1.17 -12.86 -1.56
N GLY A 97 -1.96 -12.77 -0.49
CA GLY A 97 -1.78 -13.53 0.75
C GLY A 97 -1.25 -14.94 0.49
N ILE A 98 -0.22 -15.33 1.25
CA ILE A 98 0.54 -16.55 0.97
C ILE A 98 -0.42 -17.74 1.03
N ARG A 99 -0.68 -18.34 -0.14
CA ARG A 99 -1.42 -19.59 -0.24
C ARG A 99 -0.44 -20.72 0.04
N GLY A 100 -0.69 -21.49 1.10
CA GLY A 100 0.07 -22.70 1.39
C GLY A 100 0.03 -23.63 0.19
N THR A 101 1.20 -24.16 -0.18
CA THR A 101 1.34 -25.30 -1.10
C THR A 101 0.83 -26.57 -0.44
#